data_AF-A0A920NRR5-F1
#
_entry.id   AF-A0A920NRR5-F1
#
_cell.length_a   1.000
_cell.length_b   1.000
_cell.length_c   1.000
_cell.angle_alpha   90.00
_cell.angle_beta   90.00
_cell.angle_gamma   90.00
#
_symmetry.space_group_name_H-M   'P 1'
#
loop_
_entity.id
_entity.type
_entity.pdbx_description
1 polymer ?
#
loop_
_entity_poly.entity_id
_entity_poly.type
_entity_poly.pdbx_seq_one_letter_code
_entity_poly.pdbx_strand_id
1 'polypeptide(L)'
;MGSFKEIVNTVSNPTILFTSVVIIFPFIFPPSDWFEKWHRRLGLHHIWSKKTIIIAVIGMVAFFIYGLGDYNFQKIVLKPDNVPISGLIFLVVFFTWLAMNQAYSNDERLDDGKKPSEFYEAPNDKVLVWPDLVYVELISLIIASAFLLVWSIGLAAPIEEPANPTESPNPAKAPWYFLGLQGNAGVF
;
A
#
# COMPACT_ATOMS: atom_id res chain seq x y z
N MET A 1 8.30 -18.97 -26.30
CA MET A 1 8.24 -17.53 -25.99
C MET A 1 6.91 -16.87 -26.38
N GLY A 2 6.25 -17.28 -27.48
CA GLY A 2 4.92 -16.76 -27.88
C GLY A 2 3.79 -17.13 -26.91
N SER A 3 3.68 -18.41 -26.54
CA SER A 3 2.60 -18.89 -25.63
C SER A 3 2.62 -18.23 -24.25
N PHE A 4 3.79 -17.99 -23.65
CA PHE A 4 3.89 -17.26 -22.38
C PHE A 4 3.42 -15.81 -22.50
N LYS A 5 3.84 -15.09 -23.57
CA LYS A 5 3.39 -13.72 -23.82
C LYS A 5 1.89 -13.64 -24.05
N GLU A 6 1.33 -14.64 -24.74
CA GLU A 6 -0.11 -14.72 -25.01
C GLU A 6 -0.93 -14.97 -23.74
N ILE A 7 -0.45 -15.83 -22.84
CA ILE A 7 -1.05 -16.03 -21.51
C ILE A 7 -1.01 -14.72 -20.71
N VAL A 8 0.15 -14.07 -20.64
CA VAL A 8 0.30 -12.79 -19.94
C VAL A 8 -0.66 -11.75 -20.52
N ASN A 9 -0.70 -11.57 -21.84
CA ASN A 9 -1.59 -10.61 -22.48
C ASN A 9 -3.07 -10.92 -22.23
N THR A 10 -3.44 -12.20 -22.20
CA THR A 10 -4.83 -12.61 -21.93
C THR A 10 -5.22 -12.32 -20.48
N VAL A 11 -4.36 -12.67 -19.52
CA VAL A 11 -4.61 -12.40 -18.10
C VAL A 11 -4.57 -10.90 -17.80
N SER A 12 -3.70 -10.15 -18.48
CA SER A 12 -3.60 -8.69 -18.37
C SER A 12 -4.71 -7.93 -19.13
N ASN A 13 -5.62 -8.63 -19.82
CA ASN A 13 -6.79 -7.98 -20.41
C ASN A 13 -7.64 -7.36 -19.29
N PRO A 14 -7.98 -6.05 -19.35
CA PRO A 14 -8.69 -5.36 -18.28
C PRO A 14 -10.00 -6.02 -17.86
N THR A 15 -10.76 -6.56 -18.82
CA THR A 15 -12.04 -7.22 -18.54
C THR A 15 -11.83 -8.52 -17.77
N ILE A 16 -10.87 -9.34 -18.20
CA ILE A 16 -10.56 -10.61 -17.54
C ILE A 16 -9.99 -10.36 -16.14
N LEU A 17 -9.08 -9.41 -16.01
CA LEU A 17 -8.45 -9.06 -14.74
C LEU A 17 -9.48 -8.53 -13.75
N PHE A 18 -10.33 -7.59 -14.17
CA PHE A 18 -11.38 -7.03 -13.32
C PHE A 18 -12.37 -8.12 -12.86
N THR A 19 -12.89 -8.93 -13.78
CA THR A 19 -13.81 -10.00 -13.43
C THR A 19 -13.17 -11.02 -12.48
N SER A 20 -11.91 -11.38 -12.72
CA SER A 20 -11.17 -12.28 -11.85
C SER A 20 -11.00 -11.70 -10.45
N VAL A 21 -10.63 -10.42 -10.33
CA VAL A 21 -10.50 -9.74 -9.04
C VAL A 21 -11.83 -9.72 -8.30
N VAL A 22 -12.94 -9.37 -8.95
CA VAL A 22 -14.26 -9.34 -8.30
C VAL A 22 -14.67 -10.71 -7.76
N ILE A 23 -14.33 -11.79 -8.47
CA ILE A 23 -14.65 -13.16 -8.04
C ILE A 23 -13.73 -13.61 -6.90
N ILE A 24 -12.43 -13.32 -6.97
CA ILE A 24 -11.42 -13.78 -6.00
C ILE A 24 -11.45 -12.96 -4.72
N PHE A 25 -11.74 -11.66 -4.82
CA PHE A 25 -11.72 -10.72 -3.70
C PHE A 25 -12.47 -11.22 -2.46
N PRO A 26 -13.73 -11.68 -2.53
CA PRO A 26 -14.45 -12.15 -1.35
C PRO A 26 -13.89 -13.47 -0.76
N PHE A 27 -13.01 -14.18 -1.48
CA PHE A 27 -12.29 -15.33 -0.90
C PHE A 27 -11.00 -14.92 -0.20
N ILE A 28 -10.41 -13.77 -0.54
CA ILE A 28 -9.23 -13.22 0.14
C ILE A 28 -9.65 -12.38 1.36
N PHE A 29 -10.70 -11.58 1.18
CA PHE A 29 -11.33 -10.73 2.19
C PHE A 29 -12.77 -11.18 2.40
N PRO A 30 -13.02 -12.16 3.28
CA PRO A 30 -14.33 -12.77 3.45
C PRO A 30 -15.34 -11.78 4.08
N PRO A 31 -16.42 -11.40 3.36
CA PRO A 31 -17.41 -10.46 3.89
C PRO A 31 -18.52 -11.14 4.73
N SER A 32 -18.58 -12.48 4.74
CA SER A 32 -19.58 -13.25 5.48
C SER A 32 -19.02 -14.59 5.94
N ASP A 33 -19.67 -15.20 6.93
CA ASP A 33 -19.29 -16.50 7.51
C ASP A 33 -19.16 -17.62 6.46
N TRP A 34 -19.96 -17.56 5.39
CA TRP A 34 -19.85 -18.51 4.30
C TRP A 34 -18.50 -18.41 3.59
N PHE A 35 -18.07 -17.19 3.26
CA PHE A 35 -16.77 -16.95 2.64
C PHE A 35 -15.63 -17.26 3.60
N GLU A 36 -15.76 -16.93 4.88
CA GLU A 36 -14.76 -17.24 5.91
C GLU A 36 -14.56 -18.76 6.06
N LYS A 37 -15.65 -19.54 6.02
CA LYS A 37 -15.59 -21.00 6.03
C LYS A 37 -14.80 -21.54 4.84
N TRP A 38 -15.01 -20.99 3.65
CA TRP A 38 -14.23 -21.36 2.45
C TRP A 38 -12.78 -20.89 2.53
N HIS A 39 -12.55 -19.67 3.01
CA HIS A 39 -11.22 -19.09 3.24
C HIS A 39 -10.38 -19.98 4.16
N ARG A 40 -10.95 -20.43 5.28
CA ARG A 40 -10.30 -21.39 6.20
C ARG A 40 -10.11 -22.77 5.57
N ARG A 41 -11.13 -23.30 4.87
CA ARG A 41 -11.04 -24.61 4.18
C ARG A 41 -9.94 -24.66 3.12
N LEU A 42 -9.75 -23.57 2.38
CA LEU A 42 -8.71 -23.45 1.36
C LEU A 42 -7.33 -23.11 1.95
N GLY A 43 -7.23 -22.91 3.27
CA GLY A 43 -5.98 -22.56 3.95
C GLY A 43 -5.53 -21.11 3.72
N LEU A 44 -6.37 -20.26 3.11
CA LEU A 44 -6.03 -18.89 2.71
C LEU A 44 -5.75 -17.96 3.91
N HIS A 45 -6.21 -18.31 5.11
CA HIS A 45 -5.91 -17.56 6.35
C HIS A 45 -4.41 -17.43 6.64
N HIS A 46 -3.59 -18.39 6.16
CA HIS A 46 -2.13 -18.31 6.30
C HIS A 46 -1.52 -17.15 5.50
N ILE A 47 -2.23 -16.57 4.53
CA ILE A 47 -1.78 -15.40 3.77
C ILE A 47 -1.52 -14.22 4.69
N TRP A 48 -2.29 -14.10 5.78
CA TRP A 48 -2.17 -13.01 6.74
C TRP A 48 -1.12 -13.29 7.83
N SER A 49 -0.39 -14.40 7.77
CA SER A 49 0.64 -14.72 8.75
C SER A 49 1.89 -13.82 8.62
N LYS A 50 2.62 -13.65 9.73
CA LYS A 50 3.92 -12.93 9.76
C LYS A 50 4.94 -13.47 8.77
N LYS A 51 4.91 -14.78 8.48
CA LYS A 51 5.83 -15.40 7.51
C LYS A 51 5.55 -14.94 6.09
N THR A 52 4.27 -14.87 5.74
CA THR A 52 3.83 -14.49 4.39
C THR A 52 4.19 -13.06 4.05
N ILE A 53 4.00 -12.10 4.97
CA ILE A 53 4.40 -10.71 4.70
C ILE A 53 5.91 -10.56 4.52
N ILE A 54 6.73 -11.31 5.27
CA ILE A 54 8.18 -11.28 5.11
C ILE A 54 8.55 -11.78 3.71
N ILE A 55 7.97 -12.89 3.28
CA ILE A 55 8.18 -13.42 1.92
C ILE A 55 7.71 -12.42 0.86
N ALA A 56 6.54 -11.81 1.04
CA ALA A 56 5.97 -10.84 0.11
C ALA A 56 6.85 -9.58 0.00
N VAL A 57 7.33 -9.04 1.13
CA VAL A 57 8.23 -7.88 1.16
C VAL A 57 9.58 -8.22 0.53
N ILE A 58 10.17 -9.38 0.86
CA ILE A 58 11.43 -9.83 0.22
C ILE A 58 11.24 -9.98 -1.28
N GLY A 59 10.15 -10.61 -1.73
CA GLY A 59 9.83 -10.77 -3.15
C GLY A 59 9.64 -9.44 -3.86
N MET A 60 8.95 -8.50 -3.22
CA MET A 60 8.76 -7.14 -3.74
C MET A 60 10.09 -6.38 -3.82
N VAL A 61 10.92 -6.41 -2.78
CA VAL A 61 12.26 -5.79 -2.80
C VAL A 61 13.12 -6.42 -3.89
N ALA A 62 13.13 -7.75 -4.00
CA ALA A 62 13.88 -8.46 -5.04
C ALA A 62 13.40 -8.09 -6.45
N PHE A 63 12.08 -7.97 -6.65
CA PHE A 63 11.50 -7.51 -7.90
C PHE A 63 11.93 -6.09 -8.27
N PHE A 64 11.90 -5.16 -7.31
CA PHE A 64 12.35 -3.78 -7.53
C PHE A 64 13.86 -3.72 -7.83
N ILE A 65 14.69 -4.45 -7.08
CA ILE A 65 16.14 -4.51 -7.31
C ILE A 65 16.45 -5.09 -8.70
N TYR A 66 15.78 -6.19 -9.07
CA TYR A 66 15.94 -6.78 -10.39
C TYR A 66 15.47 -5.83 -11.49
N GLY A 67 14.33 -5.17 -11.30
CA GLY A 67 13.77 -4.18 -12.21
C GLY A 67 14.70 -2.99 -12.44
N LEU A 68 15.43 -2.54 -11.42
CA LEU A 68 16.43 -1.46 -11.56
C LEU A 68 17.59 -1.82 -12.50
N GLY A 69 17.76 -3.09 -12.88
CA GLY A 69 18.68 -3.50 -13.94
C GLY A 69 18.19 -3.14 -15.36
N ASP A 70 16.90 -2.88 -15.54
CA ASP A 70 16.35 -2.38 -16.80
C ASP A 70 16.36 -0.85 -16.85
N TYR A 71 16.93 -0.32 -17.92
CA TYR A 71 17.08 1.13 -18.11
C TYR A 71 15.74 1.88 -18.17
N ASN A 72 14.71 1.30 -18.77
CA ASN A 72 13.40 1.95 -18.87
C ASN A 72 12.71 1.96 -17.50
N PHE A 73 12.76 0.84 -16.78
CA PHE A 73 12.21 0.74 -15.44
C PHE A 73 12.90 1.69 -14.46
N GLN A 74 14.24 1.76 -14.50
CA GLN A 74 15.03 2.67 -13.67
C GLN A 74 14.61 4.14 -13.89
N LYS A 75 14.46 4.56 -15.15
CA LYS A 75 14.03 5.93 -15.49
C LYS A 75 12.62 6.27 -14.99
N ILE A 76 11.74 5.29 -14.94
CA ILE A 76 10.38 5.48 -14.46
C ILE A 76 10.38 5.54 -12.93
N VAL A 77 10.95 4.56 -12.25
CA VAL A 77 10.88 4.44 -10.78
C VAL A 77 11.67 5.52 -10.06
N LEU A 78 12.86 5.89 -10.57
CA LEU A 78 13.71 6.92 -9.94
C LEU A 78 13.30 8.35 -10.31
N LYS A 79 12.26 8.54 -11.13
CA LYS A 79 11.73 9.89 -11.37
C LYS A 79 11.23 10.48 -10.03
N PRO A 80 11.57 11.72 -9.66
CA PRO A 80 11.20 12.31 -8.37
C PRO A 80 9.71 12.17 -8.01
N ASP A 81 8.81 12.30 -9.00
CA ASP A 81 7.35 12.10 -8.86
C ASP A 81 6.92 10.68 -8.46
N ASN A 82 7.71 9.69 -8.88
CA ASN A 82 7.35 8.28 -8.81
C ASN A 82 7.97 7.57 -7.60
N VAL A 83 8.99 8.17 -6.96
CA VAL A 83 9.60 7.62 -5.75
C VAL A 83 8.58 7.53 -4.60
N PRO A 84 7.75 8.56 -4.30
CA PRO A 84 6.70 8.44 -3.29
C PRO A 84 5.68 7.37 -3.63
N ILE A 85 5.27 7.25 -4.89
CA ILE A 85 4.33 6.22 -5.36
C ILE A 85 4.90 4.82 -5.13
N SER A 86 6.19 4.63 -5.44
CA SER A 86 6.88 3.36 -5.21
C SER A 86 6.89 3.00 -3.73
N GLY A 87 7.16 3.97 -2.85
CA GLY A 87 7.08 3.77 -1.39
C GLY A 87 5.67 3.45 -0.89
N LEU A 88 4.64 4.09 -1.45
CA LEU A 88 3.24 3.82 -1.10
C LEU A 88 2.83 2.38 -1.39
N ILE A 89 3.36 1.75 -2.45
CA ILE A 89 3.08 0.33 -2.73
C ILE A 89 3.50 -0.55 -1.56
N PHE A 90 4.69 -0.31 -0.97
CA PHE A 90 5.14 -1.04 0.20
C PHE A 90 4.25 -0.79 1.42
N LEU A 91 3.84 0.47 1.64
CA LEU A 91 2.98 0.83 2.75
C LEU A 91 1.59 0.21 2.63
N VAL A 92 0.97 0.22 1.45
CA VAL A 92 -0.34 -0.40 1.22
C VAL A 92 -0.27 -1.89 1.53
N VAL A 93 0.72 -2.61 1.00
CA VAL A 93 0.90 -4.04 1.29
C VAL A 93 1.09 -4.28 2.79
N PHE A 94 1.93 -3.47 3.45
CA PHE A 94 2.19 -3.60 4.87
C PHE A 94 0.97 -3.32 5.74
N PHE A 95 0.26 -2.21 5.51
CA PHE A 95 -0.89 -1.82 6.33
C PHE A 95 -2.11 -2.71 6.08
N THR A 96 -2.33 -3.17 4.85
CA THR A 96 -3.35 -4.18 4.56
C THR A 96 -3.03 -5.48 5.31
N TRP A 97 -1.78 -5.94 5.28
CA TRP A 97 -1.37 -7.10 6.07
C TRP A 97 -1.53 -6.87 7.57
N LEU A 98 -1.10 -5.71 8.10
CA LEU A 98 -1.19 -5.37 9.52
C LEU A 98 -2.63 -5.45 10.02
N ALA A 99 -3.56 -4.82 9.29
CA ALA A 99 -4.98 -4.80 9.63
C ALA A 99 -5.57 -6.21 9.66
N MET A 100 -5.30 -7.02 8.63
CA MET A 100 -5.81 -8.39 8.57
C MET A 100 -5.16 -9.30 9.60
N ASN A 101 -3.84 -9.20 9.82
CA ASN A 101 -3.14 -9.98 10.85
C ASN A 101 -3.69 -9.65 12.25
N GLN A 102 -4.03 -8.39 12.53
CA GLN A 102 -4.68 -8.01 13.79
C GLN A 102 -6.09 -8.58 13.89
N ALA A 103 -6.89 -8.49 12.82
CA ALA A 103 -8.25 -9.07 12.78
C ALA A 103 -8.23 -10.57 13.10
N TYR A 104 -7.43 -11.36 12.37
CA TYR A 104 -7.33 -12.81 12.61
C TYR A 104 -6.76 -13.14 14.00
N SER A 105 -5.74 -12.40 14.46
CA SER A 105 -5.22 -12.62 15.81
C SER A 105 -6.24 -12.31 16.90
N ASN A 106 -7.15 -11.36 16.67
CA ASN A 106 -8.22 -11.04 17.60
C ASN A 106 -9.35 -12.07 17.54
N ASP A 107 -9.70 -12.57 16.36
CA ASP A 107 -10.68 -13.65 16.21
C ASP A 107 -10.22 -14.93 16.92
N GLU A 108 -8.95 -15.32 16.76
CA GLU A 108 -8.36 -16.46 17.51
C GLU A 108 -8.42 -16.24 19.02
N ARG A 109 -8.20 -15.01 19.49
CA ARG A 109 -8.31 -14.68 20.93
C ARG A 109 -9.74 -14.80 21.43
N LEU A 110 -10.70 -14.35 20.64
CA LEU A 110 -12.12 -14.45 20.98
C LEU A 110 -12.58 -15.91 21.04
N ASP A 111 -12.13 -16.74 20.09
CA ASP A 111 -12.37 -18.19 20.09
C ASP A 111 -11.77 -18.87 21.34
N ASP A 112 -10.61 -18.40 21.81
CA ASP A 112 -9.97 -18.82 23.06
C ASP A 112 -10.67 -18.29 24.34
N GLY A 113 -11.75 -17.51 24.20
CA GLY A 113 -12.43 -16.84 25.30
C GLY A 113 -11.61 -15.69 25.91
N LYS A 114 -10.54 -15.26 25.26
CA LYS A 114 -9.74 -14.09 25.64
C LYS A 114 -10.35 -12.84 25.03
N LYS A 115 -10.04 -11.68 25.62
CA LYS A 115 -10.47 -10.38 25.07
C LYS A 115 -9.55 -9.98 23.90
N PRO A 116 -10.03 -9.15 22.96
CA PRO A 116 -9.20 -8.58 21.89
C PRO A 116 -7.94 -7.91 22.42
N SER A 117 -6.90 -7.82 21.59
CA SER A 117 -5.64 -7.21 22.01
C SER A 117 -5.77 -5.73 22.37
N GLU A 118 -6.72 -5.03 21.76
CA GLU A 118 -7.09 -3.64 22.02
C GLU A 118 -8.03 -3.45 23.22
N PHE A 119 -8.47 -4.53 23.87
CA PHE A 119 -9.41 -4.42 24.97
C PHE A 119 -8.76 -3.69 26.15
N TYR A 120 -9.40 -2.60 26.57
CA TYR A 120 -8.98 -1.73 27.65
C TYR A 120 -9.90 -1.88 28.87
N GLU A 121 -9.33 -2.01 30.07
CA GLU A 121 -10.08 -1.98 31.34
C GLU A 121 -10.02 -0.59 31.98
N ALA A 122 -11.17 0.10 32.01
CA ALA A 122 -11.29 1.34 32.79
C ALA A 122 -11.25 1.03 34.29
N PRO A 123 -10.51 1.79 35.13
CA PRO A 123 -9.93 3.10 34.86
C PRO A 123 -8.38 3.16 34.81
N ASN A 124 -7.66 2.06 35.03
CA ASN A 124 -6.24 2.09 35.40
C ASN A 124 -5.25 2.24 34.23
N ASP A 125 -5.66 2.01 32.99
CA ASP A 125 -4.76 2.08 31.82
C ASP A 125 -4.76 3.44 31.11
N LYS A 126 -5.43 4.47 31.67
CA LYS A 126 -5.45 5.81 31.06
C LYS A 126 -4.20 6.58 31.46
N VAL A 127 -3.42 6.99 30.46
CA VAL A 127 -2.28 7.91 30.65
C VAL A 127 -2.75 9.36 30.56
N LEU A 128 -2.00 10.27 31.21
CA LEU A 128 -2.32 11.69 31.17
C LEU A 128 -1.95 12.27 29.80
N VAL A 129 -2.83 13.10 29.24
CA VAL A 129 -2.53 13.84 27.98
C VAL A 129 -1.29 14.69 28.16
N TRP A 130 -1.23 15.42 29.29
CA TRP A 130 -0.06 16.14 29.71
C TRP A 130 0.56 15.46 30.93
N PRO A 131 1.85 15.14 30.92
CA PRO A 131 2.83 15.46 29.90
C PRO A 131 3.06 14.33 28.86
N ASP A 132 2.50 13.14 29.11
CA ASP A 132 2.94 11.90 28.44
C ASP A 132 2.66 11.90 26.94
N LEU A 133 1.44 12.27 26.52
CA LEU A 133 1.07 12.30 25.10
C LEU A 133 1.81 13.42 24.36
N VAL A 134 1.84 14.64 24.94
CA VAL A 134 2.43 15.81 24.30
C VAL A 134 3.93 15.65 24.04
N TYR A 135 4.68 15.02 24.95
CA TYR A 135 6.11 14.76 24.72
C TYR A 135 6.36 13.81 23.55
N VAL A 136 5.58 12.73 23.46
CA VAL A 136 5.71 11.76 22.36
C VAL A 136 5.34 12.39 21.02
N GLU A 137 4.26 13.19 20.99
CA GLU A 137 3.86 13.93 19.80
C GLU A 137 4.93 14.92 19.33
N LEU A 138 5.51 15.72 20.24
CA LEU A 138 6.58 16.66 19.89
C LEU A 138 7.81 15.95 19.30
N ILE A 139 8.23 14.83 19.91
CA ILE A 139 9.35 14.03 19.39
C ILE A 139 9.01 13.49 18.00
N SER A 140 7.80 12.98 17.80
CA SER A 140 7.35 12.49 16.49
C SER A 140 7.36 13.58 15.42
N LEU A 141 6.96 14.82 15.78
CA LEU A 141 6.94 15.97 14.87
C LEU A 141 8.36 16.37 14.47
N ILE A 142 9.31 16.36 15.41
CA ILE A 142 10.72 16.64 15.13
C ILE A 142 11.30 15.59 14.18
N ILE A 143 11.04 14.30 14.45
CA ILE A 143 11.51 13.20 13.59
C ILE A 143 10.90 13.30 12.19
N ALA A 144 9.59 13.52 12.09
CA ALA A 144 8.90 13.68 10.81
C ALA A 144 9.43 14.89 10.03
N SER A 145 9.67 16.01 10.71
CA SER A 145 10.25 17.21 10.10
C SER A 145 11.67 16.96 9.59
N ALA A 146 12.51 16.30 10.39
CA ALA A 146 13.86 15.93 9.98
C ALA A 146 13.83 14.98 8.77
N PHE A 147 12.94 14.00 8.76
CA PHE A 147 12.74 13.10 7.62
C PHE A 147 12.35 13.87 6.34
N LEU A 148 11.36 14.75 6.42
CA LEU A 148 10.92 15.55 5.28
C LEU A 148 12.00 16.51 4.77
N LEU A 149 12.82 17.09 5.66
CA LEU A 149 13.94 17.95 5.28
C LEU A 149 15.02 17.17 4.52
N VAL A 150 15.42 15.98 5.02
CA VAL A 150 16.38 15.12 4.33
C VAL A 150 15.84 14.68 2.97
N TRP A 151 14.56 14.31 2.91
CA TRP A 151 13.88 13.93 1.67
C TRP A 151 13.84 15.08 0.65
N SER A 152 13.59 16.30 1.11
CA SER A 152 13.57 17.52 0.28
C SER A 152 14.92 17.82 -0.36
N ILE A 153 16.03 17.53 0.33
CA ILE A 153 17.38 17.68 -0.24
C ILE A 153 17.68 16.57 -1.25
N GLY A 154 17.24 15.34 -0.97
CA GLY A 154 17.55 14.16 -1.79
C GLY A 154 16.77 14.08 -3.11
N LEU A 155 15.55 14.62 -3.16
CA LEU A 155 14.69 14.60 -4.33
C LEU A 155 14.23 16.01 -4.67
N ALA A 156 14.76 16.55 -5.77
CA ALA A 156 14.33 17.85 -6.28
C ALA A 156 12.82 17.83 -6.53
N ALA A 157 12.14 18.87 -6.05
CA ALA A 157 10.72 19.03 -6.28
C ALA A 157 10.44 19.05 -7.79
N PRO A 158 9.42 18.31 -8.25
CA PRO A 158 8.96 18.36 -9.63
C PRO A 158 8.22 19.67 -9.88
N ILE A 159 8.97 20.77 -9.97
CA ILE A 159 8.45 22.09 -10.32
C ILE A 159 8.51 22.24 -11.84
N GLU A 160 7.37 22.51 -12.46
CA GLU A 160 7.28 22.82 -13.88
C GLU A 160 7.80 24.25 -14.15
N GLU A 161 8.12 24.53 -15.41
CA GLU A 161 8.55 25.87 -15.84
C GLU A 161 7.46 26.93 -15.54
N PRO A 162 7.85 28.21 -15.35
CA PRO A 162 6.88 29.29 -15.16
C PRO A 162 5.85 29.30 -16.28
N ALA A 163 4.56 29.40 -15.91
CA ALA A 163 3.46 29.29 -16.86
C ALA A 163 3.62 30.27 -18.04
N ASN A 164 3.62 29.73 -19.26
CA ASN A 164 3.52 30.51 -20.49
C ASN A 164 2.06 30.54 -20.93
N PRO A 165 1.37 31.71 -20.92
CA PRO A 165 -0.03 31.81 -21.36
C PRO A 165 -0.23 31.45 -22.84
N THR A 166 0.85 31.44 -23.62
CA THR A 166 0.84 31.26 -25.07
C THR A 166 1.00 29.79 -25.48
N GLU A 167 1.48 28.93 -24.58
CA GLU A 167 1.69 27.50 -24.83
C GLU A 167 1.11 26.67 -23.70
N SER A 168 0.20 25.74 -24.02
CA SER A 168 -0.26 24.76 -23.04
C SER A 168 0.79 23.66 -22.90
N PRO A 169 1.33 23.40 -21.70
CA PRO A 169 2.34 22.36 -21.53
C PRO A 169 1.74 20.99 -21.85
N ASN A 170 2.36 20.29 -22.81
CA ASN A 170 2.05 18.91 -23.18
C ASN A 170 3.22 18.02 -22.75
N PRO A 171 3.09 17.13 -21.76
CA PRO A 171 1.84 16.64 -21.14
C PRO A 171 1.48 17.37 -19.85
N ALA A 172 0.22 17.78 -19.70
CA ALA A 172 -0.33 18.24 -18.43
C ALA A 172 -0.58 17.04 -17.49
N LYS A 173 0.41 16.63 -16.71
CA LYS A 173 0.27 15.56 -15.71
C LYS A 173 -0.04 16.18 -14.35
N ALA A 174 -1.15 15.79 -13.73
CA ALA A 174 -1.49 16.26 -12.40
C ALA A 174 -0.49 15.67 -11.38
N PRO A 175 -0.29 16.34 -10.24
CA PRO A 175 0.51 15.81 -9.14
C PRO A 175 0.06 14.41 -8.73
N TRP A 176 1.00 13.61 -8.21
CA TRP A 176 0.79 12.18 -7.96
C TRP A 176 -0.40 11.86 -7.03
N TYR A 177 -0.73 12.76 -6.09
CA TYR A 177 -1.88 12.64 -5.20
C TYR A 177 -3.24 12.93 -5.88
N PHE A 178 -3.25 13.45 -7.11
CA PHE A 178 -4.45 13.68 -7.93
C PHE A 178 -4.58 12.74 -9.13
N LEU A 179 -3.61 11.85 -9.39
CA LEU A 179 -3.62 10.97 -10.55
C LEU A 179 -4.86 10.05 -10.64
N GLY A 180 -5.40 9.62 -9.50
CA GLY A 180 -6.62 8.82 -9.44
C GLY A 180 -7.87 9.56 -9.93
N LEU A 181 -7.92 10.88 -9.78
CA LEU A 181 -8.99 11.73 -10.33
C LEU A 181 -8.70 12.09 -11.79
N GLN A 182 -7.42 12.24 -12.16
CA GLN A 182 -7.02 12.61 -13.51
C GLN A 182 -7.42 11.57 -14.57
N GLY A 183 -7.33 10.27 -14.24
CA GLY A 183 -7.77 9.20 -15.14
C GLY A 183 -9.28 9.20 -15.45
N ASN A 184 -10.11 9.71 -14.54
CA ASN A 184 -11.56 9.81 -14.73
C ASN A 184 -11.98 11.13 -15.39
N ALA A 185 -11.20 12.21 -15.22
CA ALA A 185 -11.49 13.52 -15.79
C ALA A 185 -10.96 13.70 -17.23
N GLY A 186 -9.98 12.88 -17.65
CA GLY A 186 -9.37 12.94 -18.99
C GLY A 186 -10.10 12.18 -20.10
N VAL A 187 -11.34 11.73 -19.87
CA VAL A 187 -12.21 11.15 -20.90
C VAL A 187 -13.12 12.25 -21.46
N PHE A 188 -12.53 13.27 -22.07
CA PHE A 188 -13.14 14.18 -23.06
C PHE A 188 -12.05 14.74 -23.97
#